data_AF-A0AAV2IKW6-F1
#
_entry.id   AF-A0AAV2IKW6-F1
#
_cell.length_a   1.000
_cell.length_b   1.000
_cell.length_c   1.000
_cell.angle_alpha   90.00
_cell.angle_beta   90.00
_cell.angle_gamma   90.00
#
_symmetry.space_group_name_H-M   'P 1'
#
loop_
_entity.id
_entity.type
_entity.pdbx_description
1 polymer ?
#
loop_
_entity_poly.entity_id
_entity_poly.type
_entity_poly.pdbx_seq_one_letter_code
_entity_poly.pdbx_strand_id
1 'polypeptide(L)'
;LVPCTRILWQRVKIKMLPTPAKFHYIFNLRDLSRIWQGMLYIQTEECLTARTTINLWKHEVCRVIEDRFVNEEDKVWFQETLYTVIAAEINPETAGLMLPRPHFVDFMRDINE
;
A
#
# COMPACT_ATOMS: atom_id res chain seq x y z
N LEU A 1 -0.32 11.60 0.35
CA LEU A 1 -0.88 10.23 0.32
C LEU A 1 -2.00 10.06 -0.71
N VAL A 2 -3.05 10.88 -0.71
CA VAL A 2 -4.13 10.80 -1.73
C VAL A 2 -3.63 10.75 -3.18
N PRO A 3 -2.81 11.71 -3.66
CA PRO A 3 -2.26 11.65 -5.02
C PRO A 3 -1.36 10.42 -5.22
N CYS A 4 -0.55 10.06 -4.22
CA CYS A 4 0.34 8.90 -4.25
C CYS A 4 -0.43 7.59 -4.49
N THR A 5 -1.51 7.33 -3.73
CA THR A 5 -2.34 6.14 -3.90
C THR A 5 -2.94 6.07 -5.29
N ARG A 6 -3.46 7.19 -5.81
CA ARG A 6 -4.03 7.28 -7.16
C ARG A 6 -2.99 6.97 -8.24
N ILE A 7 -1.83 7.61 -8.18
CA ILE A 7 -0.75 7.46 -9.17
C ILE A 7 -0.20 6.05 -9.16
N LEU A 8 0.05 5.49 -7.97
CA LEU A 8 0.52 4.11 -7.82
C LEU A 8 -0.49 3.13 -8.42
N TRP A 9 -1.76 3.24 -8.06
CA TRP A 9 -2.82 2.37 -8.59
C TRP A 9 -2.94 2.48 -10.12
N GLN A 10 -2.84 3.69 -10.68
CA GLN A 10 -2.86 3.89 -12.14
C GLN A 10 -1.67 3.18 -12.82
N ARG A 11 -0.46 3.30 -12.25
CA ARG A 11 0.74 2.62 -12.78
C ARG A 11 0.59 1.09 -12.73
N VAL A 12 0.08 0.55 -11.61
CA VAL A 12 -0.21 -0.88 -11.47
C VAL A 12 -1.21 -1.32 -12.54
N LYS A 13 -2.32 -0.61 -12.71
CA LYS A 13 -3.36 -0.97 -13.68
C LYS A 13 -2.83 -1.01 -15.13
N ILE A 14 -1.90 -0.13 -15.48
CA ILE A 14 -1.28 -0.10 -16.82
C ILE A 14 -0.28 -1.25 -16.99
N LYS A 15 0.54 -1.53 -15.98
CA LYS A 15 1.64 -2.51 -16.05
C LYS A 15 1.16 -3.95 -15.86
N MET A 16 0.22 -4.16 -14.94
CA MET A 16 -0.21 -5.46 -14.45
C MET A 16 -1.51 -5.90 -15.13
N LEU A 17 -1.42 -6.18 -16.43
CA LEU A 17 -2.56 -6.63 -17.22
C LEU A 17 -2.89 -8.11 -16.94
N PRO A 18 -4.18 -8.49 -16.95
CA PRO A 18 -4.56 -9.88 -16.81
C PRO A 18 -4.10 -10.68 -18.03
N THR A 19 -3.46 -11.82 -17.76
CA THR A 19 -3.07 -12.82 -18.77
C THR A 19 -3.66 -14.17 -18.36
N PRO A 20 -3.72 -15.20 -19.23
CA PRO A 20 -4.20 -16.53 -18.82
C PRO A 20 -3.47 -17.08 -17.58
N ALA A 21 -2.17 -16.80 -17.43
CA ALA A 21 -1.38 -17.18 -16.26
C ALA A 21 -1.63 -16.29 -15.03
N LYS A 22 -2.08 -15.04 -15.23
CA LYS A 22 -2.32 -14.02 -14.19
C LYS A 22 -3.73 -13.43 -14.29
N PHE A 23 -4.75 -14.29 -14.43
CA PHE A 23 -6.12 -13.86 -14.71
C PHE A 23 -6.75 -13.04 -13.56
N HIS A 24 -6.24 -13.21 -12.35
CA HIS A 24 -6.68 -12.52 -11.13
C HIS A 24 -6.09 -11.10 -10.98
N TYR A 25 -5.24 -10.65 -11.90
CA TYR A 25 -4.68 -9.29 -11.92
C TYR A 25 -5.72 -8.28 -12.43
N ILE A 26 -6.86 -8.20 -11.75
CA ILE A 26 -7.97 -7.31 -12.07
C ILE A 26 -8.01 -6.22 -11.00
N PHE A 27 -7.62 -5.00 -11.38
CA PHE A 27 -7.59 -3.83 -10.53
C PHE A 27 -8.72 -2.86 -10.89
N ASN A 28 -9.54 -2.50 -9.90
CA ASN A 28 -10.70 -1.63 -10.06
C ASN A 28 -10.75 -0.56 -8.96
N LEU A 29 -11.70 0.37 -9.04
CA LEU A 29 -11.77 1.50 -8.10
C LEU A 29 -12.07 1.09 -6.65
N ARG A 30 -12.61 -0.11 -6.41
CA ARG A 30 -12.83 -0.65 -5.06
C ARG A 30 -11.52 -0.85 -4.31
N ASP A 31 -10.41 -1.07 -5.02
CA ASP A 31 -9.09 -1.20 -4.41
C ASP A 31 -8.72 0.06 -3.63
N LEU A 32 -9.01 1.24 -4.20
CA LEU A 32 -8.78 2.53 -3.54
C LEU A 32 -9.60 2.64 -2.25
N SER A 33 -10.88 2.28 -2.30
CA SER A 33 -11.76 2.28 -1.12
C SER A 33 -11.24 1.35 -0.03
N ARG A 34 -10.74 0.16 -0.37
CA ARG A 34 -10.18 -0.80 0.59
C ARG A 34 -8.92 -0.28 1.28
N ILE A 35 -8.03 0.38 0.54
CA ILE A 35 -6.82 1.00 1.12
C ILE A 35 -7.23 2.05 2.16
N TRP A 36 -8.16 2.95 1.81
CA TRP A 36 -8.61 3.98 2.74
C TRP A 36 -9.40 3.42 3.92
N GLN A 37 -10.24 2.41 3.69
CA GLN A 37 -10.95 1.75 4.76
C GLN A 37 -9.97 1.14 5.78
N GLY A 38 -8.91 0.46 5.31
CA GLY A 38 -7.85 -0.07 6.17
C GLY A 38 -7.11 1.02 6.96
N MET A 39 -6.76 2.13 6.31
CA MET A 39 -6.16 3.28 6.97
C MET A 39 -7.03 3.87 8.08
N LEU A 40 -8.35 3.82 7.93
CA LEU A 40 -9.32 4.39 8.88
C LEU A 40 -9.62 3.46 10.06
N TYR A 41 -9.23 2.18 10.01
CA TYR A 41 -9.43 1.25 11.13
C TYR A 41 -8.42 1.45 12.27
N ILE A 42 -7.30 2.15 12.03
CA ILE A 42 -6.29 2.34 13.07
C ILE A 42 -6.80 3.24 14.19
N GLN A 43 -6.42 2.93 15.43
CA GLN A 43 -6.72 3.79 16.57
C GLN A 43 -5.83 5.04 16.54
N THR A 44 -6.38 6.18 16.94
CA THR A 44 -5.67 7.47 16.96
C THR A 44 -4.36 7.41 17.74
N GLU A 45 -4.34 6.67 18.84
CA GLU A 45 -3.17 6.49 19.73
C GLU A 45 -2.00 5.78 19.04
N GLU A 46 -2.29 4.96 18.03
CA GLU A 46 -1.27 4.20 17.29
C GLU A 46 -0.69 5.00 16.12
N CYS A 47 -1.40 6.01 15.61
CA CYS A 47 -1.02 6.77 14.42
C CYS A 47 -0.68 8.24 14.74
N LEU A 48 0.33 8.45 15.60
CA LEU A 48 0.72 9.80 16.07
C LEU A 48 1.82 10.48 15.24
N THR A 49 2.59 9.71 14.46
CA THR A 49 3.76 10.24 13.74
C THR A 49 3.63 10.06 12.23
N ALA A 50 4.22 10.99 11.46
CA ALA A 50 4.30 10.86 10.01
C ALA A 50 4.97 9.55 9.56
N ARG A 51 5.96 9.07 10.32
CA ARG A 51 6.60 7.77 10.11
C ARG A 51 5.60 6.62 10.28
N THR A 52 4.75 6.65 11.30
CA THR A 52 3.74 5.60 11.48
C THR A 52 2.70 5.67 10.36
N THR A 53 2.24 6.87 10.00
CA THR A 53 1.25 7.06 8.93
C THR A 53 1.73 6.57 7.57
N ILE A 54 2.99 6.85 7.18
CA ILE A 54 3.53 6.39 5.89
C ILE A 54 3.69 4.87 5.87
N ASN A 55 4.08 4.27 6.99
CA ASN A 55 4.23 2.83 7.11
C ASN A 55 2.89 2.11 7.14
N LEU A 56 1.86 2.69 7.77
CA LEU A 56 0.49 2.20 7.71
C LEU A 56 -0.03 2.24 6.28
N TRP A 57 0.18 3.36 5.59
CA TRP A 57 -0.20 3.48 4.18
C TRP A 57 0.50 2.44 3.31
N LYS A 58 1.82 2.24 3.51
CA LYS A 58 2.55 1.19 2.81
C LYS A 58 1.95 -0.18 3.09
N HIS A 59 1.69 -0.51 4.36
CA HIS A 59 1.09 -1.78 4.77
C HIS A 59 -0.24 -2.03 4.04
N GLU A 60 -1.16 -1.07 4.09
CA GLU A 60 -2.48 -1.18 3.48
C GLU A 60 -2.43 -1.29 1.96
N VAL A 61 -1.54 -0.53 1.31
CA VAL A 61 -1.31 -0.61 -0.12
C VAL A 61 -0.76 -1.98 -0.53
N CYS A 62 0.20 -2.52 0.23
CA CYS A 62 0.77 -3.84 -0.03
C CYS A 62 -0.29 -4.94 0.15
N ARG A 63 -1.06 -4.90 1.24
CA ARG A 63 -2.14 -5.87 1.51
C ARG A 63 -3.20 -5.89 0.41
N VAL A 64 -3.58 -4.71 -0.10
CA VAL A 64 -4.61 -4.62 -1.15
C VAL A 64 -4.06 -4.98 -2.52
N ILE A 65 -2.82 -4.60 -2.85
CA ILE A 65 -2.29 -4.71 -4.22
C ILE A 65 -1.24 -5.81 -4.32
N GLU A 66 -0.15 -5.71 -3.55
CA GLU A 66 1.03 -6.58 -3.65
C GLU A 66 0.72 -8.05 -3.32
N ASP A 67 -0.17 -8.31 -2.37
CA ASP A 67 -0.57 -9.68 -1.99
C ASP A 67 -1.21 -10.46 -3.16
N ARG A 68 -1.66 -9.77 -4.21
CA ARG A 68 -2.16 -10.41 -5.44
C ARG A 68 -1.05 -10.86 -6.39
N PHE A 69 0.19 -10.44 -6.18
CA PHE A 69 1.30 -10.75 -7.08
C PHE A 69 1.89 -12.14 -6.82
N VAL A 70 2.06 -12.90 -7.90
CA VAL A 70 2.64 -14.25 -7.87
C VAL A 70 4.15 -14.21 -8.03
N ASN A 71 4.65 -13.37 -8.95
CA ASN A 71 6.07 -13.32 -9.29
C ASN A 71 6.82 -12.35 -8.39
N GLU A 72 8.05 -12.71 -7.99
CA GLU A 72 8.92 -11.83 -7.20
C GLU A 72 9.30 -10.57 -7.99
N GLU A 73 9.48 -10.68 -9.31
CA GLU A 73 9.76 -9.54 -10.18
C GLU A 73 8.66 -8.46 -10.12
N ASP A 74 7.39 -8.87 -10.06
CA ASP A 74 6.26 -7.95 -9.94
C ASP A 74 6.28 -7.22 -8.59
N LYS A 75 6.65 -7.93 -7.51
CA LYS A 75 6.78 -7.38 -6.16
C LYS A 75 7.94 -6.40 -6.06
N VAL A 76 9.11 -6.74 -6.60
CA VAL A 76 10.27 -5.85 -6.65
C VAL A 76 9.94 -4.56 -7.39
N TRP A 77 9.37 -4.67 -8.60
CA TRP A 77 8.94 -3.51 -9.37
C TRP A 77 7.93 -2.65 -8.61
N PHE A 78 7.00 -3.28 -7.89
CA PHE A 78 5.99 -2.57 -7.11
C PHE A 78 6.60 -1.80 -5.94
N GLN A 79 7.52 -2.41 -5.18
CA GLN A 79 8.21 -1.75 -4.07
C GLN A 79 9.04 -0.55 -4.55
N GLU A 80 9.75 -0.69 -5.67
CA GLU A 80 10.51 0.40 -6.30
C GLU A 80 9.59 1.54 -6.78
N THR A 81 8.46 1.17 -7.40
CA THR A 81 7.46 2.14 -7.86
C THR A 81 6.84 2.90 -6.69
N LEU A 82 6.53 2.20 -5.60
CA LEU A 82 5.99 2.78 -4.37
C LEU A 82 6.96 3.80 -3.77
N TYR A 83 8.25 3.44 -3.66
CA TYR A 83 9.30 4.35 -3.20
C TYR A 83 9.40 5.60 -4.09
N THR A 84 9.45 5.39 -5.41
CA THR A 84 9.57 6.46 -6.40
C THR A 84 8.38 7.43 -6.34
N VAL A 85 7.15 6.92 -6.19
CA VAL A 85 5.95 7.75 -6.09
C VAL A 85 5.97 8.62 -4.84
N ILE A 86 6.38 8.09 -3.68
CA ILE A 86 6.46 8.88 -2.46
C ILE A 86 7.57 9.93 -2.55
N ALA A 87 8.74 9.56 -3.08
CA ALA A 87 9.85 10.47 -3.24
C ALA A 87 9.50 11.66 -4.16
N ALA A 88 8.72 11.40 -5.22
CA ALA A 88 8.30 12.43 -6.18
C ALA A 88 7.13 13.30 -5.70
N GLU A 89 6.10 12.69 -5.09
CA GLU A 89 4.86 13.40 -4.74
C GLU A 89 4.91 14.06 -3.36
N ILE A 90 5.80 13.63 -2.47
CA ILE A 90 5.94 14.16 -1.11
C ILE A 90 7.34 14.74 -0.93
N ASN A 91 8.34 13.87 -0.74
CA ASN A 91 9.77 14.18 -0.73
C ASN A 91 10.60 12.89 -0.48
N PRO A 92 11.90 12.90 -0.80
CA PRO A 92 12.79 11.76 -0.56
C PRO A 92 12.96 11.40 0.93
N GLU A 93 12.92 12.38 1.84
CA GLU A 93 13.07 12.14 3.29
C GLU A 93 11.95 11.26 3.83
N THR A 94 10.71 11.54 3.43
CA THR A 94 9.52 10.75 3.77
C THR A 94 9.61 9.35 3.17
N ALA A 95 10.16 9.22 1.96
CA ALA A 95 10.39 7.92 1.35
C ALA A 95 11.38 7.08 2.18
N GLY A 96 12.41 7.72 2.75
CA GLY A 96 13.36 7.10 3.67
C GLY A 96 12.77 6.65 5.01
N LEU A 97 11.58 7.14 5.39
CA LEU A 97 10.89 6.69 6.61
C LEU A 97 10.19 5.33 6.45
N MET A 98 10.07 4.83 5.21
CA MET A 98 9.40 3.56 4.93
C MET A 98 10.25 2.37 5.37
N LEU A 99 9.66 1.52 6.21
CA LEU A 99 10.23 0.26 6.62
C LEU A 99 10.11 -0.76 5.48
N PRO A 100 11.02 -1.76 5.37
CA PRO A 100 10.93 -2.78 4.34
C PRO A 100 9.60 -3.56 4.36
N ARG A 101 9.14 -3.98 5.55
CA ARG A 101 7.86 -4.68 5.76
C ARG A 101 7.20 -4.23 7.06
N PRO A 102 6.43 -3.13 7.05
CA PRO A 102 5.66 -2.74 8.21
C PRO A 102 4.44 -3.66 8.37
N HIS A 103 4.19 -4.11 9.60
CA HIS A 103 3.04 -4.96 9.93
C HIS A 103 2.15 -4.24 10.94
N PHE A 104 0.90 -4.01 10.54
CA PHE A 104 -0.16 -3.51 11.41
C PHE A 104 -1.18 -4.64 11.54
N VAL A 105 -1.29 -5.21 12.73
CA VAL A 105 -2.04 -6.46 12.98
C VAL A 105 -3.01 -6.23 14.13
N ASP A 106 -4.26 -6.63 13.93
CA ASP A 106 -5.36 -6.56 14.90
C ASP A 106 -5.70 -7.92 15.54
N PHE A 107 -5.02 -9.00 15.13
CA PHE A 107 -5.22 -10.34 15.65
C PHE A 107 -4.99 -10.43 17.16
N MET A 108 -5.98 -10.96 17.89
CA MET A 108 -6.00 -11.09 19.36
C MET A 108 -5.79 -9.77 20.12
N ARG A 109 -6.10 -8.62 19.52
CA ARG A 109 -6.27 -7.40 20.31
C ARG A 109 -7.53 -7.52 21.14
N ASP A 110 -7.45 -7.09 22.39
CA ASP A 110 -8.64 -6.97 23.22
C ASP A 110 -9.66 -6.10 22.48
N ILE A 111 -10.91 -6.56 22.43
CA ILE A 111 -12.01 -5.75 21.91
C ILE A 111 -12.17 -4.62 22.92
N ASN A 112 -11.58 -3.46 22.64
CA ASN A 112 -11.87 -2.27 23.42
C ASN A 112 -13.38 -1.99 23.23
N GLU A 113 -14.15 -2.18 24.31
CA GLU A 113 -15.60 -1.88 24.38
C GLU A 113 -15.93 -0.44 23.98
#